data_AF-A0A453AZW4-F1
#
_entry.id   AF-A0A453AZW4-F1
#
_cell.length_a   1.000
_cell.length_b   1.000
_cell.length_c   1.000
_cell.angle_alpha   90.00
_cell.angle_beta   90.00
_cell.angle_gamma   90.00
#
_symmetry.space_group_name_H-M   'P 1'
#
loop_
_entity.id
_entity.type
_entity.pdbx_description
1 polymer ?
#
loop_
_entity_poly.entity_id
_entity_poly.type
_entity_poly.pdbx_seq_one_letter_code
_entity_poly.pdbx_strand_id
1 'polypeptide(L)'
;TILNLLSRAEGQFTAEHVIRNSFHQFQYEKALPEVIQKITKLENEATLLDSSGENDLAEYHKLGLDISELEKKIMSEMIRPERALLYLVPGRLVKVRDGSTDWGWGVVVNVVKKPPASSTLPPALSAPRNNYIVDTLLHCSSSSSENGANGPRSKPCPPRQGEKGEMHVVPVPLPLLSGLSSVRISIPTDLRPPEARQNILFAVQELGKRYPQGLPKLHPITDMGIEETELVDLVHKLDGLEQKLCSHPLNKSDQSEQQLSWYQRKAELNHEIQQLKSKMRDSQLQKFRDELKNRSRVLKMLGHIDTDGVLQLKGRAACLIDTGDELLITELMFNGTFNELDHHQVASVVSCFVPCEKSSEQIRLRNELSKPMMQLSEAARKIAEVQRECKLDVNVEEYVESTCKPYLMDVIYCWSKGRDLWRGDRND
;
A
#
# COMPACT_ATOMS: atom_id res chain seq x y z
N THR A 1 3.50 -27.40 15.99
CA THR A 1 2.24 -27.19 16.79
C THR A 1 1.06 -28.05 16.37
N ILE A 2 0.62 -28.05 15.09
CA ILE A 2 -0.56 -28.82 14.65
C ILE A 2 -0.44 -30.32 14.98
N LEU A 3 0.73 -30.91 14.70
CA LEU A 3 0.97 -32.33 14.98
C LEU A 3 0.85 -32.67 16.47
N ASN A 4 1.28 -31.77 17.37
CA ASN A 4 1.14 -31.94 18.82
C ASN A 4 -0.32 -31.82 19.31
N LEU A 5 -1.15 -31.03 18.62
CA LEU A 5 -2.59 -30.99 18.90
C LEU A 5 -3.26 -32.30 18.45
N LEU A 6 -2.87 -32.82 17.29
CA LEU A 6 -3.35 -34.10 16.77
C LEU A 6 -2.86 -35.30 17.59
N SER A 7 -1.68 -35.23 18.20
CA SER A 7 -1.12 -36.33 19.01
C SER A 7 -1.77 -36.47 20.38
N ARG A 8 -2.33 -35.39 20.94
CA ARG A 8 -2.91 -35.32 22.28
C ARG A 8 -4.43 -35.48 22.31
N ALA A 9 -5.09 -35.41 21.16
CA ALA A 9 -6.54 -35.40 21.07
C ALA A 9 -7.10 -36.77 20.72
N GLU A 10 -7.52 -37.53 21.73
CA GLU A 10 -8.66 -38.46 21.61
C GLU A 10 -9.97 -37.63 21.44
N GLY A 11 -10.02 -36.77 20.40
CA GLY A 11 -11.19 -35.94 20.06
C GLY A 11 -11.45 -34.67 20.89
N GLN A 12 -10.77 -34.44 22.02
CA GLN A 12 -11.08 -33.30 22.92
C GLN A 12 -10.43 -31.95 22.56
N PHE A 13 -9.26 -31.94 21.91
CA PHE A 13 -8.49 -30.72 21.62
C PHE A 13 -8.25 -30.56 20.12
N THR A 14 -9.32 -30.30 19.37
CA THR A 14 -9.23 -30.03 17.92
C THR A 14 -8.66 -28.64 17.65
N ALA A 15 -8.15 -28.43 16.44
CA ALA A 15 -7.69 -27.10 16.04
C ALA A 15 -8.81 -26.03 16.09
N GLU A 16 -10.08 -26.41 15.85
CA GLU A 16 -11.24 -25.53 16.07
C GLU A 16 -11.41 -25.14 17.54
N HIS A 17 -11.13 -26.04 18.48
CA HIS A 17 -11.12 -25.71 19.91
C HIS A 17 -10.06 -24.64 20.24
N VAL A 18 -8.86 -24.75 19.64
CA VAL A 18 -7.80 -23.75 19.82
C VAL A 18 -8.18 -22.40 19.21
N ILE A 19 -8.77 -22.40 18.01
CA ILE A 19 -9.25 -21.17 17.36
C ILE A 19 -10.32 -20.50 18.21
N ARG A 20 -11.31 -21.26 18.68
CA ARG A 20 -12.42 -20.75 19.50
C ARG A 20 -11.94 -20.13 20.82
N ASN A 21 -10.93 -20.73 21.44
CA ASN A 21 -10.39 -20.27 22.72
C ASN A 21 -9.16 -19.35 22.55
N SER A 22 -8.86 -18.90 21.33
CA SER A 22 -7.75 -17.98 21.08
C SER A 22 -8.07 -16.57 21.59
N PHE A 23 -7.04 -15.87 22.07
CA PHE A 23 -7.18 -14.46 22.47
C PHE A 23 -7.69 -13.57 21.33
N HIS A 24 -7.32 -13.90 20.09
CA HIS A 24 -7.78 -13.22 18.88
C HIS A 24 -9.30 -13.33 18.70
N GLN A 25 -9.85 -14.55 18.83
CA GLN A 25 -11.30 -14.77 18.76
C GLN A 25 -12.04 -14.04 19.89
N PHE A 26 -11.47 -14.04 21.11
CA PHE A 26 -12.03 -13.31 22.24
C PHE A 26 -12.11 -11.79 21.98
N GLN A 27 -11.06 -11.20 21.41
CA GLN A 27 -11.06 -9.78 21.03
C GLN A 27 -12.13 -9.46 19.99
N TYR A 28 -12.29 -10.33 18.99
CA TYR A 28 -13.30 -10.19 17.96
C TYR A 28 -14.72 -10.25 18.53
N GLU A 29 -15.03 -11.26 19.35
CA GLU A 29 -16.33 -11.41 20.01
C GLU A 29 -16.65 -10.24 20.94
N LYS A 30 -15.65 -9.69 21.63
CA LYS A 30 -15.82 -8.51 22.49
C LYS A 30 -16.14 -7.24 21.71
N ALA A 31 -15.59 -7.07 20.51
CA ALA A 31 -15.82 -5.90 19.67
C ALA A 31 -17.15 -5.98 18.87
N LEU A 32 -17.67 -7.18 18.65
CA LEU A 32 -18.83 -7.42 17.80
C LEU A 32 -20.10 -6.64 18.21
N PRO A 33 -20.48 -6.56 19.50
CA PRO A 33 -21.67 -5.80 19.92
C PRO A 33 -21.58 -4.31 19.58
N GLU A 34 -20.40 -3.70 19.72
CA GLU A 34 -20.18 -2.29 19.43
C GLU A 34 -20.35 -2.01 17.92
N VAL A 35 -19.80 -2.88 17.08
CA VAL A 35 -19.93 -2.78 15.62
C VAL A 35 -21.39 -2.97 15.19
N ILE A 36 -22.11 -3.94 15.77
CA ILE A 36 -23.54 -4.15 15.48
C ILE A 36 -24.36 -2.92 15.88
N GLN A 37 -24.14 -2.38 17.08
CA GLN A 37 -24.82 -1.15 17.52
C GLN A 37 -24.54 0.03 16.57
N LYS A 38 -23.30 0.16 16.09
CA LYS A 38 -22.94 1.21 15.12
C LYS A 38 -23.69 1.02 13.80
N ILE A 39 -23.73 -0.20 13.26
CA ILE A 39 -24.49 -0.52 12.04
C ILE A 39 -25.96 -0.16 12.21
N THR A 40 -26.60 -0.57 13.30
CA THR A 40 -28.03 -0.27 13.55
C THR A 40 -28.29 1.23 13.65
N LYS A 41 -27.38 2.01 14.26
CA LYS A 41 -27.50 3.48 14.31
C LYS A 41 -27.45 4.11 12.91
N LEU A 42 -26.49 3.68 12.08
CA LEU A 42 -26.35 4.19 10.71
C LEU A 42 -27.54 3.76 9.83
N GLU A 43 -28.06 2.54 10.00
CA GLU A 43 -29.25 2.07 9.29
C GLU A 43 -30.48 2.92 9.64
N ASN A 44 -30.67 3.23 10.92
CA ASN A 44 -31.75 4.12 11.34
C ASN A 44 -31.58 5.53 10.76
N GLU A 45 -30.37 6.10 10.78
CA GLU A 45 -30.09 7.41 10.15
C GLU A 45 -30.41 7.38 8.64
N ALA A 46 -30.01 6.33 7.92
CA ALA A 46 -30.29 6.18 6.50
C ALA A 46 -31.78 6.03 6.18
N THR A 47 -32.57 5.40 7.06
CA THR A 47 -34.04 5.29 6.89
C THR A 47 -34.78 6.61 7.11
N LEU A 48 -34.22 7.53 7.91
CA LEU A 48 -34.82 8.84 8.15
C LEU A 48 -34.63 9.82 6.96
N LEU A 49 -33.72 9.51 6.04
CA LEU A 49 -33.47 10.30 4.84
C LEU A 49 -34.48 9.93 3.73
N ASP A 50 -35.16 10.94 3.21
CA ASP A 50 -36.22 10.84 2.19
C ASP A 50 -35.77 10.00 0.96
N SER A 51 -36.71 9.27 0.38
CA SER A 51 -36.52 8.37 -0.78
C SER A 51 -37.19 8.89 -2.06
N SER A 52 -37.87 10.04 -1.99
CA SER A 52 -38.53 10.64 -3.15
C SER A 52 -37.52 11.06 -4.22
N GLY A 53 -37.71 10.60 -5.46
CA GLY A 53 -36.83 10.96 -6.59
C GLY A 53 -35.46 10.29 -6.59
N GLU A 54 -35.26 9.20 -5.84
CA GLU A 54 -33.96 8.51 -5.72
C GLU A 54 -33.30 8.17 -7.06
N ASN A 55 -34.08 7.82 -8.09
CA ASN A 55 -33.53 7.44 -9.39
C ASN A 55 -32.92 8.62 -10.15
N ASP A 56 -33.61 9.76 -10.19
CA ASP A 56 -33.12 10.99 -10.85
C ASP A 56 -31.95 11.60 -10.06
N LEU A 57 -31.99 11.51 -8.72
CA LEU A 57 -30.88 11.92 -7.85
C LEU A 57 -29.66 11.00 -8.02
N ALA A 58 -29.87 9.69 -8.14
CA ALA A 58 -28.81 8.73 -8.41
C ALA A 58 -28.16 8.97 -9.78
N GLU A 59 -28.96 9.21 -10.81
CA GLU A 59 -28.45 9.53 -12.15
C GLU A 59 -27.64 10.82 -12.13
N TYR A 60 -28.18 11.89 -11.53
CA TYR A 60 -27.49 13.18 -11.42
C TYR A 60 -26.19 13.10 -10.62
N HIS A 61 -26.23 12.42 -9.48
CA HIS A 61 -25.03 12.20 -8.66
C HIS A 61 -23.98 11.38 -9.41
N LYS A 62 -24.40 10.33 -10.13
CA LYS A 62 -23.52 9.52 -10.95
C LYS A 62 -22.89 10.33 -12.08
N LEU A 63 -23.66 11.18 -12.77
CA LEU A 63 -23.12 12.10 -13.78
C LEU A 63 -22.02 13.00 -13.19
N GLY A 64 -22.23 13.55 -12.00
CA GLY A 64 -21.21 14.36 -11.31
C GLY A 64 -19.93 13.58 -10.94
N LEU A 65 -20.08 12.32 -10.51
CA LEU A 65 -18.94 11.44 -10.24
C LEU A 65 -18.18 11.09 -11.52
N ASP A 66 -18.88 10.73 -12.59
CA ASP A 66 -18.30 10.37 -13.88
C ASP A 66 -17.53 11.58 -14.48
N ILE A 67 -18.09 12.79 -14.39
CA ILE A 67 -17.42 14.05 -14.78
C ILE A 67 -16.14 14.25 -13.96
N SER A 68 -16.23 14.15 -12.63
CA SER A 68 -15.08 14.33 -11.74
C SER A 68 -13.96 13.31 -11.99
N GLU A 69 -14.32 12.07 -12.36
CA GLU A 69 -13.35 11.03 -12.70
C GLU A 69 -12.67 11.31 -14.06
N LEU A 70 -13.44 11.72 -15.06
CA LEU A 70 -12.89 12.11 -16.36
C LEU A 70 -12.01 13.35 -16.26
N GLU A 71 -12.42 14.38 -15.52
CA GLU A 71 -11.59 15.57 -15.27
C GLU A 71 -10.25 15.18 -14.63
N LYS A 72 -10.22 14.26 -13.66
CA LYS A 72 -8.98 13.77 -13.05
C LYS A 72 -8.09 13.04 -14.06
N LYS A 73 -8.66 12.21 -14.93
CA LYS A 73 -7.91 11.49 -15.98
C LYS A 73 -7.31 12.48 -16.97
N ILE A 74 -8.11 13.41 -17.48
CA ILE A 74 -7.67 14.47 -18.40
C ILE A 74 -6.56 15.30 -17.73
N MET A 75 -6.76 15.72 -16.47
CA MET A 75 -5.76 16.49 -15.73
C MET A 75 -4.45 15.71 -15.59
N SER A 76 -4.48 14.41 -15.27
CA SER A 76 -3.27 13.58 -15.16
C SER A 76 -2.46 13.52 -16.45
N GLU A 77 -3.15 13.58 -17.60
CA GLU A 77 -2.53 13.65 -18.92
C GLU A 77 -2.01 15.05 -19.26
N MET A 78 -2.69 16.11 -18.83
CA MET A 78 -2.26 17.50 -19.03
C MET A 78 -1.01 17.84 -18.20
N ILE A 79 -0.91 17.35 -16.96
CA ILE A 79 0.20 17.69 -16.04
C ILE A 79 1.48 16.88 -16.32
N ARG A 80 1.51 16.08 -17.39
CA ARG A 80 2.72 15.40 -17.82
C ARG A 80 3.80 16.43 -18.18
N PRO A 81 5.07 16.23 -17.75
CA PRO A 81 6.12 17.23 -17.98
C PRO A 81 6.28 17.62 -19.46
N GLU A 82 6.09 16.68 -20.37
CA GLU A 82 6.23 16.90 -21.82
C GLU A 82 5.22 17.92 -22.36
N ARG A 83 4.09 18.08 -21.67
CA ARG A 83 2.97 18.94 -22.09
C ARG A 83 2.86 20.19 -21.21
N ALA A 84 2.89 20.02 -19.89
CA ALA A 84 2.62 21.09 -18.93
C ALA A 84 3.68 22.19 -18.90
N LEU A 85 4.96 21.84 -19.11
CA LEU A 85 6.08 22.78 -18.89
C LEU A 85 6.02 24.02 -19.79
N LEU A 86 5.47 23.90 -21.00
CA LEU A 86 5.27 25.03 -21.92
C LEU A 86 4.28 26.07 -21.39
N TYR A 87 3.36 25.65 -20.50
CA TYR A 87 2.27 26.49 -19.99
C TYR A 87 2.54 26.99 -18.56
N LEU A 88 3.43 26.33 -17.82
CA LEU A 88 3.87 26.69 -16.47
C LEU A 88 4.90 27.84 -16.48
N VAL A 89 4.49 28.97 -17.05
CA VAL A 89 5.29 30.19 -17.14
C VAL A 89 5.05 31.10 -15.93
N PRO A 90 6.00 31.97 -15.55
CA PRO A 90 5.79 32.96 -14.50
C PRO A 90 4.53 33.79 -14.76
N GLY A 91 3.71 33.93 -13.72
CA GLY A 91 2.43 34.64 -13.75
C GLY A 91 1.22 33.76 -14.03
N ARG A 92 1.40 32.51 -14.45
CA ARG A 92 0.31 31.57 -14.73
C ARG A 92 -0.45 31.22 -13.45
N LEU A 93 -1.79 31.19 -13.54
CA LEU A 93 -2.64 30.73 -12.44
C LEU A 93 -2.78 29.21 -12.50
N VAL A 94 -2.53 28.55 -11.37
CA VAL A 94 -2.62 27.09 -11.23
C VAL A 94 -3.39 26.74 -9.97
N LYS A 95 -4.24 25.71 -10.03
CA LYS A 95 -4.99 25.24 -8.86
C LYS A 95 -4.19 24.11 -8.19
N VAL A 96 -4.02 24.19 -6.88
CA VAL A 96 -3.20 23.23 -6.11
C VAL A 96 -4.09 22.45 -5.15
N ARG A 97 -3.94 21.12 -5.12
CA ARG A 97 -4.64 20.23 -4.19
C ARG A 97 -3.72 19.13 -3.70
N ASP A 98 -3.67 18.95 -2.40
CA ASP A 98 -2.91 17.88 -1.74
C ASP A 98 -3.86 16.98 -0.96
N GLY A 99 -4.21 15.83 -1.56
CA GLY A 99 -5.21 14.92 -1.01
C GLY A 99 -6.57 15.60 -0.80
N SER A 100 -7.00 15.69 0.46
CA SER A 100 -8.24 16.38 0.87
C SER A 100 -8.07 17.89 1.04
N THR A 101 -6.84 18.41 1.01
CA THR A 101 -6.56 19.83 1.25
C THR A 101 -6.57 20.60 -0.07
N ASP A 102 -7.57 21.45 -0.28
CA ASP A 102 -7.61 22.38 -1.42
C ASP A 102 -6.89 23.68 -1.04
N TRP A 103 -5.81 23.99 -1.75
CA TRP A 103 -5.05 25.23 -1.57
C TRP A 103 -5.61 26.38 -2.43
N GLY A 104 -6.57 26.08 -3.30
CA GLY A 104 -7.13 27.03 -4.23
C GLY A 104 -6.16 27.40 -5.35
N TRP A 105 -6.32 28.61 -5.86
CA TRP A 105 -5.52 29.14 -6.97
C TRP A 105 -4.24 29.81 -6.46
N GLY A 106 -3.11 29.35 -6.99
CA GLY A 106 -1.79 29.92 -6.81
C GLY A 106 -1.22 30.48 -8.11
N VAL A 107 -0.10 31.18 -7.98
CA VAL A 107 0.58 31.83 -9.11
C VAL A 107 1.95 31.21 -9.31
N VAL A 108 2.23 30.72 -10.50
CA VAL A 108 3.54 30.14 -10.85
C VAL A 108 4.59 31.23 -10.82
N VAL A 109 5.66 31.01 -10.04
CA VAL A 109 6.83 31.87 -9.96
C VAL A 109 7.96 31.29 -10.81
N ASN A 110 8.24 30.01 -10.65
CA ASN A 110 9.33 29.32 -11.33
C ASN A 110 9.06 27.81 -11.41
N VAL A 111 9.76 27.11 -12.31
CA VAL A 111 9.74 25.65 -12.40
C VAL A 111 11.16 25.12 -12.33
N VAL A 112 11.42 24.21 -11.39
CA VAL A 112 12.74 23.64 -11.11
C VAL A 112 12.70 22.13 -11.32
N LYS A 113 13.69 21.60 -12.04
CA LYS A 113 13.90 20.15 -12.15
C LYS A 113 14.80 19.68 -11.00
N LYS A 114 14.26 18.84 -10.12
CA LYS A 114 15.04 18.21 -9.04
C LYS A 114 15.93 17.11 -9.63
N PRO A 115 17.23 17.06 -9.28
CA PRO A 115 18.06 15.93 -9.66
C PRO A 115 17.54 14.66 -8.98
N PRO A 116 17.64 13.48 -9.63
CA PRO A 116 17.25 12.22 -9.01
C PRO A 116 18.08 12.03 -7.73
N ALA A 117 17.41 11.84 -6.60
CA ALA A 117 18.08 11.41 -5.38
C ALA A 117 18.74 10.06 -5.66
N SER A 118 19.97 9.84 -5.19
CA SER A 118 20.66 8.55 -5.34
C SER A 118 19.93 7.47 -4.52
N SER A 119 18.86 6.90 -5.07
CA SER A 119 18.22 5.72 -4.50
C SER A 119 18.96 4.48 -4.98
N THR A 120 19.33 3.61 -4.05
CA THR A 120 19.96 2.29 -4.26
C THR A 120 19.03 1.25 -4.90
N LEU A 121 17.91 1.68 -5.51
CA LEU A 121 16.91 0.77 -6.09
C LEU A 121 17.11 0.62 -7.61
N PRO A 122 16.92 -0.59 -8.17
CA PRO A 122 17.04 -0.83 -9.61
C PRO A 122 16.05 0.02 -10.42
N PRO A 123 16.47 0.53 -11.61
CA PRO A 123 15.64 1.38 -12.46
C PRO A 123 14.32 0.73 -12.91
N ALA A 124 14.25 -0.60 -12.99
CA ALA A 124 13.08 -1.35 -13.42
C ALA A 124 11.87 -1.28 -12.47
N LEU A 125 12.07 -0.91 -11.20
CA LEU A 125 11.00 -0.80 -10.18
C LEU A 125 10.65 0.66 -9.84
N SER A 126 11.31 1.63 -10.49
CA SER A 126 11.09 3.04 -10.25
C SER A 126 10.06 3.58 -11.23
N ALA A 127 8.81 3.75 -10.79
CA ALA A 127 7.83 4.53 -11.54
C ALA A 127 8.44 5.89 -11.94
N PRO A 128 8.14 6.46 -13.12
CA PRO A 128 8.67 7.76 -13.54
C PRO A 128 8.30 8.80 -12.48
N ARG A 129 9.25 9.14 -11.62
CA ARG A 129 9.06 10.18 -10.61
C ARG A 129 9.04 11.51 -11.35
N ASN A 130 7.91 12.20 -11.31
CA ASN A 130 7.81 13.58 -11.76
C ASN A 130 8.73 14.45 -10.89
N ASN A 131 9.97 14.65 -11.35
CA ASN A 131 11.01 15.37 -10.62
C ASN A 131 10.89 16.90 -10.75
N TYR A 132 9.78 17.42 -11.27
CA TYR A 132 9.56 18.85 -11.42
C TYR A 132 8.83 19.42 -10.20
N ILE A 133 9.37 20.52 -9.68
CA ILE A 133 8.79 21.33 -8.62
C ILE A 133 8.40 22.66 -9.23
N VAL A 134 7.17 23.08 -9.00
CA VAL A 134 6.62 24.36 -9.41
C VAL A 134 6.60 25.27 -8.18
N ASP A 135 7.51 26.24 -8.12
CA ASP A 135 7.50 27.26 -7.08
C ASP A 135 6.25 28.13 -7.29
N THR A 136 5.28 27.99 -6.39
CA THR A 136 3.95 28.57 -6.54
C THR A 136 3.68 29.50 -5.37
N LEU A 137 3.28 30.73 -5.68
CA LEU A 137 2.84 31.69 -4.67
C LEU A 137 1.42 31.32 -4.22
N LEU A 138 1.26 30.90 -2.97
CA LEU A 138 0.01 30.40 -2.38
C LEU A 138 -0.37 31.18 -1.13
N HIS A 139 -1.68 31.31 -0.89
CA HIS A 139 -2.22 31.96 0.30
C HIS A 139 -2.10 31.00 1.48
N CYS A 140 -1.39 31.42 2.53
CA CYS A 140 -1.00 30.61 3.67
C CYS A 140 -1.43 31.27 4.99
N SER A 141 -1.65 30.48 6.04
CA SER A 141 -1.95 31.03 7.38
C SER A 141 -0.76 31.79 7.98
N SER A 142 -1.05 32.90 8.66
CA SER A 142 -0.04 33.80 9.25
C SER A 142 0.66 33.22 10.50
N SER A 143 0.11 32.14 11.09
CA SER A 143 0.64 31.43 12.26
C SER A 143 1.96 30.67 12.01
N SER A 144 2.50 30.73 10.79
CA SER A 144 3.76 30.10 10.40
C SER A 144 5.02 30.90 10.77
N SER A 145 4.87 32.14 11.27
CA SER A 145 5.98 33.07 11.51
C SER A 145 6.42 33.24 12.98
N GLU A 146 5.72 32.67 13.98
CA GLU A 146 5.95 32.97 15.40
C GLU A 146 6.49 31.81 16.27
N ASN A 147 7.20 30.83 15.71
CA ASN A 147 8.04 29.94 16.53
C ASN A 147 9.50 30.16 16.20
N GLY A 148 10.25 30.59 17.23
CA GLY A 148 11.60 31.13 17.17
C GLY A 148 12.65 30.26 16.46
N ALA A 149 13.82 30.88 16.28
CA ALA A 149 14.95 30.47 15.45
C ALA A 149 15.53 29.05 15.62
N ASN A 150 14.94 28.14 16.39
CA ASN A 150 15.42 26.76 16.61
C ASN A 150 14.32 25.67 16.64
N GLY A 151 13.10 25.94 16.15
CA GLY A 151 12.06 24.91 15.95
C GLY A 151 11.94 24.47 14.48
N PRO A 152 11.51 23.23 14.17
CA PRO A 152 11.16 22.86 12.80
C PRO A 152 10.01 23.76 12.32
N ARG A 153 10.26 24.55 11.28
CA ARG A 153 9.25 25.39 10.61
C ARG A 153 7.98 24.56 10.40
N SER A 154 6.84 25.05 10.90
CA SER A 154 5.55 24.44 10.62
C SER A 154 5.35 24.40 9.10
N LYS A 155 4.83 23.27 8.61
CA LYS A 155 4.54 23.14 7.18
C LYS A 155 3.55 24.24 6.78
N PRO A 156 3.73 24.92 5.63
CA PRO A 156 2.76 25.90 5.17
C PRO A 156 1.39 25.22 5.02
N CYS A 157 0.32 25.92 5.33
CA CYS A 157 -1.05 25.42 5.21
C CYS A 157 -2.00 26.53 4.73
N PRO A 158 -3.09 26.17 4.03
CA PRO A 158 -4.07 27.16 3.61
C PRO A 158 -4.76 27.81 4.82
N PRO A 159 -5.09 29.11 4.75
CA PRO A 159 -5.79 29.80 5.83
C PRO A 159 -7.21 29.28 6.01
N ARG A 160 -7.74 29.35 7.23
CA ARG A 160 -9.14 29.03 7.50
C ARG A 160 -10.06 30.09 6.88
N GLN A 161 -11.32 29.74 6.67
CA GLN A 161 -12.32 30.65 6.10
C GLN A 161 -12.43 31.93 6.96
N GLY A 162 -12.12 33.09 6.38
CA GLY A 162 -12.13 34.38 7.06
C GLY A 162 -10.84 34.74 7.84
N GLU A 163 -9.85 33.84 7.88
CA GLU A 163 -8.55 34.11 8.48
C GLU A 163 -7.70 35.02 7.58
N LYS A 164 -7.00 35.99 8.18
CA LYS A 164 -6.00 36.78 7.45
C LYS A 164 -4.75 35.92 7.24
N GLY A 165 -4.49 35.57 5.99
CA GLY A 165 -3.27 34.87 5.57
C GLY A 165 -2.34 35.75 4.73
N GLU A 166 -1.09 35.31 4.58
CA GLU A 166 -0.08 35.92 3.73
C GLU A 166 0.26 35.03 2.53
N MET A 167 0.76 35.63 1.45
CA MET A 167 1.23 34.86 0.30
C MET A 167 2.66 34.36 0.53
N HIS A 168 2.92 33.06 0.38
CA HIS A 168 4.27 32.48 0.45
C HIS A 168 4.58 31.69 -0.81
N VAL A 169 5.87 31.68 -1.19
CA VAL A 169 6.34 30.82 -2.29
C VAL A 169 6.53 29.42 -1.72
N VAL A 170 5.70 28.49 -2.20
CA VAL A 170 5.67 27.09 -1.76
C VAL A 170 6.15 26.21 -2.92
N PRO A 171 7.12 25.31 -2.70
CA PRO A 171 7.53 24.34 -3.71
C PRO A 171 6.46 23.26 -3.87
N VAL A 172 5.76 23.25 -5.01
CA VAL A 172 4.66 22.31 -5.29
C VAL A 172 5.11 21.25 -6.29
N PRO A 173 5.14 19.95 -5.92
CA PRO A 173 5.35 18.88 -6.90
C PRO A 173 4.30 18.92 -8.01
N LEU A 174 4.73 18.72 -9.27
CA LEU A 174 3.85 18.76 -10.43
C LEU A 174 2.54 17.92 -10.31
N PRO A 175 2.54 16.72 -9.69
CA PRO A 175 1.32 15.94 -9.48
C PRO A 175 0.24 16.58 -8.58
N LEU A 176 0.58 17.60 -7.79
CA LEU A 176 -0.38 18.29 -6.93
C LEU A 176 -1.15 19.40 -7.66
N LEU A 177 -0.83 19.66 -8.93
CA LEU A 177 -1.60 20.59 -9.75
C LEU A 177 -2.92 19.94 -10.16
N SER A 178 -4.03 20.56 -9.75
CA SER A 178 -5.40 20.12 -10.04
C SER A 178 -6.10 20.99 -11.09
N GLY A 179 -5.44 22.03 -11.61
CA GLY A 179 -5.96 22.85 -12.69
C GLY A 179 -4.93 23.83 -13.24
N LEU A 180 -5.03 24.15 -14.52
CA LEU A 180 -4.25 25.18 -15.21
C LEU A 180 -5.21 26.22 -15.78
N SER A 181 -4.97 27.51 -15.52
CA SER A 181 -5.80 28.58 -16.09
C SER A 181 -5.19 29.18 -17.35
N SER A 182 -6.03 29.62 -18.27
CA SER A 182 -5.60 30.44 -19.42
C SER A 182 -5.16 31.85 -18.99
N VAL A 183 -5.53 32.30 -17.79
CA VAL A 183 -5.19 33.62 -17.23
C VAL A 183 -3.74 33.67 -16.72
N ARG A 184 -3.12 34.83 -16.90
CA ARG A 184 -1.84 35.20 -16.30
C ARG A 184 -1.94 36.55 -15.62
N ILE A 185 -1.15 36.73 -14.57
CA ILE A 185 -0.93 38.03 -13.94
C ILE A 185 0.54 38.43 -14.04
N SER A 186 0.80 39.73 -14.01
CA SER A 186 2.16 40.25 -13.92
C SER A 186 2.72 40.01 -12.52
N ILE A 187 3.94 39.48 -12.44
CA ILE A 187 4.65 39.24 -11.17
C ILE A 187 5.84 40.20 -11.09
N PRO A 188 6.06 40.90 -9.96
CA PRO A 188 7.27 41.65 -9.70
C PRO A 188 8.53 40.77 -9.76
N THR A 189 9.65 41.34 -10.15
CA THR A 189 10.93 40.62 -10.23
C THR A 189 11.48 40.21 -8.85
N ASP A 190 11.07 40.91 -7.78
CA ASP A 190 11.45 40.58 -6.40
C ASP A 190 10.20 40.33 -5.55
N LEU A 191 10.09 39.10 -5.03
CA LEU A 191 8.99 38.64 -4.16
C LEU A 191 9.39 38.57 -2.68
N ARG A 192 10.61 38.97 -2.31
CA ARG A 192 11.02 39.05 -0.89
C ARG A 192 10.20 40.07 -0.10
N PRO A 193 9.89 41.27 -0.63
CA PRO A 193 9.07 42.24 0.09
C PRO A 193 7.65 41.72 0.34
N PRO A 194 7.10 41.83 1.56
CA PRO A 194 5.74 41.40 1.86
C PRO A 194 4.68 42.18 1.07
N GLU A 195 4.92 43.47 0.80
CA GLU A 195 4.06 44.33 0.00
C GLU A 195 3.88 43.82 -1.44
N ALA A 196 4.97 43.35 -2.06
CA ALA A 196 4.93 42.77 -3.41
C ALA A 196 4.05 41.51 -3.45
N ARG A 197 4.16 40.66 -2.43
CA ARG A 197 3.34 39.44 -2.28
C ARG A 197 1.88 39.77 -1.99
N GLN A 198 1.62 40.82 -1.20
CA GLN A 198 0.28 41.30 -0.88
C GLN A 198 -0.45 41.86 -2.10
N ASN A 199 0.24 42.60 -2.98
CA ASN A 199 -0.34 43.10 -4.22
C ASN A 199 -0.81 41.97 -5.14
N ILE A 200 -0.06 40.86 -5.18
CA ILE A 200 -0.48 39.66 -5.93
C ILE A 200 -1.71 39.02 -5.30
N LEU A 201 -1.79 38.93 -3.97
CA LEU A 201 -2.98 38.43 -3.28
C LEU A 201 -4.23 39.23 -3.69
N PHE A 202 -4.15 40.55 -3.68
CA PHE A 202 -5.25 41.41 -4.10
C PHE A 202 -5.63 41.18 -5.57
N ALA A 203 -4.64 41.02 -6.47
CA ALA A 203 -4.91 40.71 -7.87
C ALA A 203 -5.64 39.37 -8.05
N VAL A 204 -5.24 38.33 -7.31
CA VAL A 204 -5.90 37.01 -7.33
C VAL A 204 -7.32 37.09 -6.75
N GLN A 205 -7.52 37.84 -5.65
CA GLN A 205 -8.85 38.05 -5.07
C GLN A 205 -9.78 38.82 -6.01
N GLU A 206 -9.26 39.83 -6.71
CA GLU A 206 -10.04 40.61 -7.67
C GLU A 206 -10.42 39.78 -8.89
N LEU A 207 -9.53 38.89 -9.35
CA LEU A 207 -9.87 37.88 -10.35
C LEU A 207 -10.98 36.95 -9.88
N GLY A 208 -10.96 36.52 -8.61
CA GLY A 208 -12.04 35.72 -8.02
C GLY A 208 -13.40 36.43 -8.05
N LYS A 209 -13.43 37.75 -7.79
CA LYS A 209 -14.66 38.56 -7.92
C LYS A 209 -15.11 38.72 -9.37
N ARG A 210 -14.17 38.90 -10.29
CA ARG A 210 -14.45 39.07 -11.73
C ARG A 210 -14.96 37.79 -12.39
N TYR A 211 -14.55 36.64 -11.87
CA TYR A 211 -14.94 35.32 -12.36
C TYR A 211 -15.68 34.52 -11.26
N PRO A 212 -16.94 34.89 -10.93
CA PRO A 212 -17.69 34.26 -9.83
C PRO A 212 -17.99 32.77 -10.08
N GLN A 213 -18.05 32.34 -11.35
CA GLN A 213 -18.24 30.93 -11.72
C GLN A 213 -16.91 30.14 -11.84
N GLY A 214 -15.78 30.78 -11.53
CA GLY A 214 -14.45 30.17 -11.61
C GLY A 214 -13.60 30.71 -12.77
N LEU A 215 -12.29 30.61 -12.61
CA LEU A 215 -11.32 31.05 -13.62
C LEU A 215 -11.38 30.17 -14.87
N PRO A 216 -11.21 30.74 -16.07
CA PRO A 216 -11.19 29.96 -17.29
C PRO A 216 -9.99 29.00 -17.27
N LYS A 217 -10.30 27.71 -17.42
CA LYS A 217 -9.32 26.62 -17.49
C LYS A 217 -8.68 26.60 -18.88
N LEU A 218 -7.46 26.09 -18.95
CA LEU A 218 -6.74 25.88 -20.20
C LEU A 218 -7.22 24.58 -20.84
N HIS A 219 -7.67 24.63 -22.08
CA HIS A 219 -8.31 23.50 -22.75
C HIS A 219 -7.27 22.54 -23.38
N PRO A 220 -7.34 21.22 -23.16
CA PRO A 220 -6.34 20.27 -23.64
C PRO A 220 -6.16 20.26 -25.18
N ILE A 221 -7.25 20.38 -25.92
CA ILE A 221 -7.21 20.33 -27.38
C ILE A 221 -6.92 21.72 -27.97
N THR A 222 -7.80 22.70 -27.76
CA THR A 222 -7.69 24.02 -28.40
C THR A 222 -6.51 24.86 -27.92
N ASP A 223 -6.16 24.79 -26.63
CA ASP A 223 -5.13 25.65 -26.04
C ASP A 223 -3.78 24.92 -25.92
N MET A 224 -3.79 23.62 -25.59
CA MET A 224 -2.56 22.82 -25.51
C MET A 224 -2.15 22.14 -26.83
N GLY A 225 -3.04 22.10 -27.82
CA GLY A 225 -2.75 21.46 -29.11
C GLY A 225 -2.55 19.95 -29.00
N ILE A 226 -3.20 19.27 -28.05
CA ILE A 226 -3.06 17.82 -27.89
C ILE A 226 -3.97 17.10 -28.90
N GLU A 227 -3.36 16.35 -29.80
CA GLU A 227 -4.04 15.63 -30.90
C GLU A 227 -4.19 14.12 -30.65
N GLU A 228 -3.72 13.61 -29.51
CA GLU A 228 -3.80 12.18 -29.18
C GLU A 228 -5.24 11.71 -29.08
N THR A 229 -5.58 10.67 -29.85
CA THR A 229 -6.95 10.16 -29.99
C THR A 229 -7.57 9.79 -28.64
N GLU A 230 -6.80 9.13 -27.76
CA GLU A 230 -7.29 8.74 -26.43
C GLU A 230 -7.71 9.94 -25.58
N LEU A 231 -6.94 11.04 -25.59
CA LEU A 231 -7.28 12.23 -24.81
C LEU A 231 -8.43 13.01 -25.47
N VAL A 232 -8.44 13.10 -26.80
CA VAL A 232 -9.52 13.75 -27.56
C VAL A 232 -10.85 13.07 -27.27
N ASP A 233 -10.89 11.73 -27.27
CA ASP A 233 -12.08 10.96 -26.93
C ASP A 233 -12.54 11.21 -25.48
N LEU A 234 -11.60 11.32 -24.53
CA LEU A 234 -11.92 11.65 -23.13
C LEU A 234 -12.53 13.06 -22.99
N VAL A 235 -11.99 14.05 -23.70
CA VAL A 235 -12.49 15.44 -23.68
C VAL A 235 -13.88 15.51 -24.30
N HIS A 236 -14.10 14.90 -25.46
CA HIS A 236 -15.44 14.84 -26.07
C HIS A 236 -16.46 14.12 -25.19
N LYS A 237 -16.03 13.06 -24.49
CA LYS A 237 -16.86 12.38 -23.51
C LYS A 237 -17.21 13.28 -22.33
N LEU A 238 -16.26 14.07 -21.83
CA LEU A 238 -16.48 15.06 -20.77
C LEU A 238 -17.52 16.09 -21.22
N ASP A 239 -17.34 16.70 -22.40
CA ASP A 239 -18.29 17.68 -22.96
C ASP A 239 -19.71 17.11 -23.05
N GLY A 240 -19.84 15.85 -23.52
CA GLY A 240 -21.12 15.18 -23.61
C GLY A 240 -21.78 14.91 -22.25
N LEU A 241 -20.99 14.62 -21.21
CA LEU A 241 -21.52 14.48 -19.84
C LEU A 241 -21.88 15.82 -19.21
N GLU A 242 -21.08 16.86 -19.42
CA GLU A 242 -21.38 18.22 -18.94
C GLU A 242 -22.68 18.75 -19.57
N GLN A 243 -22.88 18.55 -20.88
CA GLN A 243 -24.15 18.91 -21.54
C GLN A 243 -25.34 18.16 -20.94
N LYS A 244 -25.19 16.86 -20.67
CA LYS A 244 -26.22 16.06 -19.99
C LYS A 244 -26.53 16.61 -18.60
N LEU A 245 -25.49 16.90 -17.81
CA LEU A 245 -25.61 17.51 -16.48
C LEU A 245 -26.36 18.85 -16.55
N CYS A 246 -25.98 19.74 -17.47
CA CYS A 246 -26.62 21.04 -17.65
C CYS A 246 -28.09 20.94 -18.09
N SER A 247 -28.41 19.92 -18.91
CA SER A 247 -29.78 19.66 -19.38
C SER A 247 -30.67 18.96 -18.35
N HIS A 248 -30.08 18.39 -17.30
CA HIS A 248 -30.79 17.57 -16.32
C HIS A 248 -31.82 18.41 -15.52
N PRO A 249 -33.04 17.88 -15.24
CA PRO A 249 -34.09 18.61 -14.52
C PRO A 249 -33.63 19.18 -13.17
N LEU A 250 -32.79 18.43 -12.44
CA LEU A 250 -32.24 18.84 -11.15
C LEU A 250 -31.25 20.01 -11.26
N ASN A 251 -30.59 20.23 -12.39
CA ASN A 251 -29.66 21.36 -12.53
C ASN A 251 -30.37 22.73 -12.58
N LYS A 252 -31.70 22.74 -12.76
CA LYS A 252 -32.51 23.96 -12.92
C LYS A 252 -33.41 24.26 -11.72
N SER A 253 -33.47 23.38 -10.71
CA SER A 253 -34.35 23.54 -9.55
C SER A 253 -33.58 23.96 -8.30
N ASP A 254 -34.04 24.99 -7.61
CA ASP A 254 -33.46 25.43 -6.33
C ASP A 254 -33.65 24.39 -5.19
N GLN A 255 -34.57 23.44 -5.36
CA GLN A 255 -34.77 22.32 -4.44
C GLN A 255 -33.76 21.17 -4.61
N SER A 256 -32.97 21.19 -5.70
CA SER A 256 -32.01 20.13 -6.02
C SER A 256 -30.85 20.02 -5.04
N GLU A 257 -30.35 21.13 -4.48
CA GLU A 257 -29.17 21.09 -3.60
C GLU A 257 -29.46 20.36 -2.28
N GLN A 258 -30.61 20.62 -1.67
CA GLN A 258 -31.02 19.95 -0.43
C GLN A 258 -31.28 18.46 -0.67
N GLN A 259 -32.04 18.12 -1.71
CA GLN A 259 -32.31 16.74 -2.09
C GLN A 259 -31.03 15.96 -2.44
N LEU A 260 -30.09 16.61 -3.14
CA LEU A 260 -28.80 16.04 -3.48
C LEU A 260 -27.94 15.80 -2.23
N SER A 261 -27.92 16.74 -1.29
CA SER A 261 -27.20 16.58 -0.02
C SER A 261 -27.71 15.40 0.81
N TRP A 262 -29.04 15.21 0.87
CA TRP A 262 -29.65 14.08 1.56
C TRP A 262 -29.35 12.76 0.86
N TYR A 263 -29.40 12.74 -0.47
CA TYR A 263 -29.03 11.56 -1.26
C TYR A 263 -27.56 11.19 -1.06
N GLN A 264 -26.65 12.16 -1.13
CA GLN A 264 -25.22 11.97 -0.86
C GLN A 264 -24.98 11.42 0.53
N ARG A 265 -25.60 12.02 1.56
CA ARG A 265 -25.50 11.56 2.94
C ARG A 265 -26.00 10.12 3.08
N LYS A 266 -27.13 9.79 2.45
CA LYS A 266 -27.69 8.43 2.47
C LYS A 266 -26.77 7.43 1.77
N ALA A 267 -26.16 7.80 0.65
CA ALA A 267 -25.20 6.98 -0.07
C ALA A 267 -23.92 6.72 0.76
N GLU A 268 -23.40 7.75 1.43
CA GLU A 268 -22.27 7.63 2.37
C GLU A 268 -22.58 6.68 3.53
N LEU A 269 -23.74 6.84 4.17
CA LEU A 269 -24.19 5.96 5.26
C LEU A 269 -24.30 4.51 4.79
N ASN A 270 -24.93 4.28 3.64
CA ASN A 270 -25.05 2.95 3.04
C ASN A 270 -23.68 2.34 2.72
N HIS A 271 -22.74 3.15 2.24
CA HIS A 271 -21.37 2.70 2.01
C HIS A 271 -20.66 2.34 3.31
N GLU A 272 -20.77 3.15 4.37
CA GLU A 272 -20.20 2.86 5.69
C GLU A 272 -20.81 1.58 6.30
N ILE A 273 -22.13 1.40 6.19
CA ILE A 273 -22.84 0.19 6.60
C ILE A 273 -22.27 -1.03 5.87
N GLN A 274 -22.12 -0.96 4.54
CA GLN A 274 -21.56 -2.05 3.75
C GLN A 274 -20.11 -2.37 4.14
N GLN A 275 -19.28 -1.35 4.39
CA GLN A 275 -17.90 -1.55 4.84
C GLN A 275 -17.84 -2.23 6.21
N LEU A 276 -18.66 -1.79 7.17
CA LEU A 276 -18.73 -2.40 8.51
C LEU A 276 -19.23 -3.85 8.43
N LYS A 277 -20.28 -4.11 7.63
CA LYS A 277 -20.77 -5.47 7.37
C LYS A 277 -19.73 -6.36 6.68
N SER A 278 -18.94 -5.81 5.75
CA SER A 278 -17.84 -6.56 5.13
C SER A 278 -16.75 -6.90 6.14
N LYS A 279 -16.28 -5.93 6.93
CA LYS A 279 -15.28 -6.16 7.98
C LYS A 279 -15.73 -7.20 9.02
N MET A 280 -17.03 -7.27 9.31
CA MET A 280 -17.61 -8.29 10.17
C MET A 280 -17.65 -9.69 9.50
N ARG A 281 -17.79 -9.76 8.17
CA ARG A 281 -17.72 -11.03 7.42
C ARG A 281 -16.28 -11.48 7.15
N ASP A 282 -15.39 -10.54 6.90
CA ASP A 282 -13.95 -10.71 6.72
C ASP A 282 -13.28 -11.03 8.06
N SER A 283 -13.76 -12.09 8.72
CA SER A 283 -13.12 -12.60 9.91
C SER A 283 -11.73 -13.09 9.54
N GLN A 284 -10.71 -12.59 10.23
CA GLN A 284 -9.36 -13.17 10.15
C GLN A 284 -9.40 -14.68 10.48
N LEU A 285 -10.42 -15.14 11.20
CA LEU A 285 -10.68 -16.57 11.43
C LEU A 285 -10.88 -17.38 10.16
N GLN A 286 -11.56 -16.86 9.13
CA GLN A 286 -11.73 -17.62 7.89
C GLN A 286 -10.38 -17.87 7.23
N LYS A 287 -9.51 -16.85 7.19
CA LYS A 287 -8.14 -17.00 6.68
C LYS A 287 -7.35 -18.02 7.50
N PHE A 288 -7.44 -17.98 8.83
CA PHE A 288 -6.80 -18.99 9.70
C PHE A 288 -7.31 -20.40 9.44
N ARG A 289 -8.63 -20.59 9.24
CA ARG A 289 -9.22 -21.89 8.91
C ARG A 289 -8.73 -22.42 7.57
N ASP A 290 -8.70 -21.57 6.56
CA ASP A 290 -8.21 -21.92 5.22
C ASP A 290 -6.72 -22.31 5.27
N GLU A 291 -5.91 -21.52 5.99
CA GLU A 291 -4.48 -21.81 6.21
C GLU A 291 -4.26 -23.13 6.96
N LEU A 292 -5.03 -23.39 8.01
CA LEU A 292 -4.98 -24.64 8.77
C LEU A 292 -5.33 -25.85 7.90
N LYS A 293 -6.37 -25.74 7.06
CA LYS A 293 -6.78 -26.77 6.11
C LYS A 293 -5.66 -27.05 5.09
N ASN A 294 -5.04 -25.99 4.58
CA ASN A 294 -3.92 -26.07 3.64
C ASN A 294 -2.71 -26.75 4.30
N ARG A 295 -2.34 -26.37 5.53
CA ARG A 295 -1.28 -27.05 6.31
C ARG A 295 -1.60 -28.53 6.58
N SER A 296 -2.85 -28.86 6.92
CA SER A 296 -3.27 -30.26 7.08
C SER A 296 -3.07 -31.06 5.79
N ARG A 297 -3.34 -30.47 4.62
CA ARG A 297 -3.08 -31.10 3.32
C ARG A 297 -1.59 -31.37 3.10
N VAL A 298 -0.71 -30.43 3.46
CA VAL A 298 0.75 -30.64 3.41
C VAL A 298 1.15 -31.84 4.26
N LEU A 299 0.67 -31.90 5.51
CA LEU A 299 0.97 -33.00 6.44
C LEU A 299 0.48 -34.36 5.90
N LYS A 300 -0.65 -34.39 5.19
CA LYS A 300 -1.14 -35.60 4.48
C LYS A 300 -0.23 -35.99 3.33
N MET A 301 0.14 -35.04 2.47
CA MET A 301 1.00 -35.30 1.30
C MET A 301 2.40 -35.76 1.68
N LEU A 302 2.96 -35.24 2.77
CA LEU A 302 4.28 -35.65 3.30
C LEU A 302 4.22 -36.93 4.16
N GLY A 303 3.01 -37.45 4.45
CA GLY A 303 2.82 -38.69 5.20
C GLY A 303 3.01 -38.57 6.71
N HIS A 304 2.89 -37.36 7.28
CA HIS A 304 2.89 -37.16 8.74
C HIS A 304 1.55 -37.54 9.36
N ILE A 305 0.46 -37.41 8.61
CA ILE A 305 -0.89 -37.84 8.98
C ILE A 305 -1.51 -38.60 7.79
N ASP A 306 -2.47 -39.48 8.05
CA ASP A 306 -3.20 -40.19 6.99
C ASP A 306 -4.42 -39.41 6.47
N THR A 307 -5.21 -40.06 5.60
CA THR A 307 -6.43 -39.49 5.02
C THR A 307 -7.46 -39.10 6.07
N ASP A 308 -7.53 -39.86 7.17
CA ASP A 308 -8.46 -39.66 8.27
C ASP A 308 -7.92 -38.66 9.31
N GLY A 309 -6.68 -38.19 9.13
CA GLY A 309 -6.03 -37.22 10.00
C GLY A 309 -5.34 -37.84 11.22
N VAL A 310 -5.13 -39.16 11.21
CA VAL A 310 -4.44 -39.89 12.27
C VAL A 310 -2.93 -39.77 12.09
N LEU A 311 -2.25 -39.51 13.21
CA LEU A 311 -0.82 -39.27 13.26
C LEU A 311 0.01 -40.53 12.93
N GLN A 312 0.87 -40.42 11.93
CA GLN A 312 1.77 -41.47 11.46
C GLN A 312 3.15 -41.39 12.14
N LEU A 313 4.02 -42.37 11.86
CA LEU A 313 5.36 -42.43 12.45
C LEU A 313 6.21 -41.18 12.15
N LYS A 314 6.18 -40.69 10.90
CA LYS A 314 6.80 -39.40 10.52
C LYS A 314 6.25 -38.24 11.35
N GLY A 315 4.94 -38.19 11.55
CA GLY A 315 4.29 -37.17 12.38
C GLY A 315 4.76 -37.20 13.83
N ARG A 316 4.88 -38.40 14.41
CA ARG A 316 5.40 -38.59 15.78
C ARG A 316 6.85 -38.17 15.92
N ALA A 317 7.69 -38.47 14.92
CA ALA A 317 9.09 -38.02 14.90
C ALA A 317 9.18 -36.49 14.85
N ALA A 318 8.41 -35.85 13.96
CA ALA A 318 8.35 -34.40 13.87
C ALA A 318 7.88 -33.72 15.17
N CYS A 319 6.98 -34.34 15.95
CA CYS A 319 6.56 -33.83 17.26
C CYS A 319 7.69 -33.76 18.30
N LEU A 320 8.79 -34.48 18.11
CA LEU A 320 9.94 -34.51 19.02
C LEU A 320 11.02 -33.48 18.64
N ILE A 321 10.82 -32.74 17.55
CA ILE A 321 11.78 -31.76 17.05
C ILE A 321 11.31 -30.37 17.50
N ASP A 322 12.03 -29.81 18.47
CA ASP A 322 11.77 -28.47 18.99
C ASP A 322 12.72 -27.39 18.41
N THR A 323 13.79 -27.82 17.73
CA THR A 323 14.81 -26.92 17.15
C THR A 323 14.95 -27.18 15.65
N GLY A 324 14.81 -26.12 14.85
CA GLY A 324 14.87 -26.20 13.39
C GLY A 324 13.51 -26.46 12.74
N ASP A 325 13.52 -26.75 11.44
CA ASP A 325 12.31 -27.10 10.68
C ASP A 325 11.95 -28.57 10.87
N GLU A 326 10.82 -28.83 11.54
CA GLU A 326 10.42 -30.18 11.92
C GLU A 326 10.09 -31.09 10.71
N LEU A 327 9.62 -30.51 9.59
CA LEU A 327 9.27 -31.26 8.40
C LEU A 327 10.53 -31.69 7.65
N LEU A 328 11.47 -30.76 7.46
CA LEU A 328 12.71 -31.03 6.75
C LEU A 328 13.59 -32.05 7.47
N ILE A 329 13.81 -31.86 8.78
CA ILE A 329 14.64 -32.79 9.56
C ILE A 329 14.02 -34.19 9.53
N THR A 330 12.69 -34.29 9.69
CA THR A 330 11.99 -35.57 9.60
C THR A 330 12.14 -36.19 8.21
N GLU A 331 12.00 -35.42 7.13
CA GLU A 331 12.14 -35.94 5.78
C GLU A 331 13.56 -36.50 5.52
N LEU A 332 14.60 -35.82 6.01
CA LEU A 332 15.99 -36.28 5.93
C LEU A 332 16.27 -37.55 6.75
N MET A 333 15.58 -37.75 7.88
CA MET A 333 15.66 -38.99 8.64
C MET A 333 15.02 -40.16 7.88
N PHE A 334 13.84 -39.95 7.30
CA PHE A 334 13.05 -41.03 6.69
C PHE A 334 13.46 -41.35 5.24
N ASN A 335 14.09 -40.41 4.52
CA ASN A 335 14.66 -40.68 3.21
C ASN A 335 16.07 -41.32 3.28
N GLY A 336 16.59 -41.54 4.50
CA GLY A 336 17.87 -42.20 4.72
C GLY A 336 19.10 -41.31 4.52
N THR A 337 18.95 -39.98 4.39
CA THR A 337 20.08 -39.06 4.18
C THR A 337 21.17 -39.27 5.23
N PHE A 338 20.80 -39.35 6.51
CA PHE A 338 21.78 -39.52 7.60
C PHE A 338 22.44 -40.90 7.66
N ASN A 339 21.87 -41.93 7.01
CA ASN A 339 22.42 -43.29 7.05
C ASN A 339 23.73 -43.41 6.27
N GLU A 340 23.93 -42.55 5.26
CA GLU A 340 25.12 -42.55 4.41
C GLU A 340 26.24 -41.63 4.93
N LEU A 341 26.02 -40.96 6.07
CA LEU A 341 26.92 -39.95 6.60
C LEU A 341 27.74 -40.49 7.77
N ASP A 342 29.00 -40.09 7.86
CA ASP A 342 29.77 -40.26 9.08
C ASP A 342 29.32 -39.29 10.19
N HIS A 343 29.72 -39.55 11.43
CA HIS A 343 29.33 -38.72 12.58
C HIS A 343 29.80 -37.25 12.49
N HIS A 344 30.89 -36.95 11.76
CA HIS A 344 31.35 -35.59 11.51
C HIS A 344 30.46 -34.86 10.50
N GLN A 345 30.07 -35.56 9.42
CA GLN A 345 29.13 -35.07 8.42
C GLN A 345 27.74 -34.85 9.03
N VAL A 346 27.27 -35.75 9.90
CA VAL A 346 26.00 -35.57 10.63
C VAL A 346 26.04 -34.30 11.49
N ALA A 347 27.10 -34.11 12.30
CA ALA A 347 27.26 -32.90 13.10
C ALA A 347 27.26 -31.62 12.23
N SER A 348 27.95 -31.67 11.09
CA SER A 348 27.98 -30.57 10.12
C SER A 348 26.61 -30.25 9.54
N VAL A 349 25.86 -31.24 9.04
CA VAL A 349 24.52 -31.03 8.45
C VAL A 349 23.53 -30.50 9.50
N VAL A 350 23.56 -31.04 10.72
CA VAL A 350 22.65 -30.60 11.80
C VAL A 350 22.90 -29.14 12.18
N SER A 351 24.12 -28.62 12.00
CA SER A 351 24.43 -27.21 12.23
C SER A 351 23.59 -26.24 11.39
N CYS A 352 23.07 -26.68 10.23
CA CYS A 352 22.17 -25.89 9.40
C CYS A 352 20.83 -25.55 10.06
N PHE A 353 20.40 -26.37 11.02
CA PHE A 353 19.11 -26.22 11.70
C PHE A 353 19.21 -25.38 12.97
N VAL A 354 20.42 -25.04 13.39
CA VAL A 354 20.64 -24.17 14.56
C VAL A 354 20.43 -22.72 14.14
N PRO A 355 19.68 -21.91 14.91
CA PRO A 355 19.52 -20.49 14.64
C PRO A 355 20.89 -19.79 14.56
N CYS A 356 21.26 -19.38 13.35
CA CYS A 356 22.47 -18.62 13.07
C CYS A 356 22.11 -17.37 12.25
N GLU A 357 22.82 -16.26 12.51
CA GLU A 357 22.73 -15.03 11.73
C GLU A 357 23.29 -15.25 10.32
N LYS A 358 22.78 -14.49 9.35
CA LYS A 358 23.32 -14.55 7.99
C LYS A 358 24.75 -14.02 8.00
N SER A 359 25.71 -14.80 7.53
CA SER A 359 27.05 -14.30 7.26
C SER A 359 27.12 -13.69 5.85
N SER A 360 27.90 -12.62 5.70
CA SER A 360 28.24 -12.04 4.40
C SER A 360 29.48 -12.69 3.76
N GLU A 361 30.10 -13.63 4.47
CA GLU A 361 31.28 -14.36 3.98
C GLU A 361 30.92 -15.39 2.91
N GLN A 362 31.80 -15.55 1.93
CA GLN A 362 31.62 -16.55 0.89
C GLN A 362 31.90 -17.94 1.46
N ILE A 363 30.85 -18.73 1.67
CA ILE A 363 30.94 -20.09 2.22
C ILE A 363 31.49 -21.02 1.14
N ARG A 364 32.67 -21.59 1.37
CA ARG A 364 33.25 -22.65 0.52
C ARG A 364 33.18 -23.97 1.28
N LEU A 365 32.20 -24.79 0.93
CA LEU A 365 32.05 -26.12 1.51
C LEU A 365 33.12 -27.08 0.96
N ARG A 366 33.63 -27.96 1.82
CA ARG A 366 34.46 -29.09 1.41
C ARG A 366 33.69 -30.08 0.54
N ASN A 367 34.42 -30.85 -0.26
CA ASN A 367 33.85 -31.85 -1.16
C ASN A 367 33.01 -32.90 -0.40
N GLU A 368 33.45 -33.29 0.80
CA GLU A 368 32.75 -34.23 1.68
C GLU A 368 31.37 -33.73 2.14
N LEU A 369 31.13 -32.41 2.10
CA LEU A 369 29.88 -31.76 2.54
C LEU A 369 28.96 -31.39 1.37
N SER A 370 29.45 -31.49 0.14
CA SER A 370 28.70 -31.11 -1.08
C SER A 370 27.44 -31.97 -1.29
N LYS A 371 27.58 -33.30 -1.25
CA LYS A 371 26.46 -34.24 -1.42
C LYS A 371 25.41 -34.08 -0.30
N PRO A 372 25.77 -34.04 1.00
CA PRO A 372 24.80 -33.80 2.07
C PRO A 372 24.08 -32.46 1.93
N MET A 373 24.79 -31.39 1.53
CA MET A 373 24.18 -30.07 1.31
C MET A 373 23.18 -30.10 0.15
N MET A 374 23.52 -30.80 -0.94
CA MET A 374 22.62 -30.97 -2.08
C MET A 374 21.34 -31.70 -1.66
N GLN A 375 21.45 -32.84 -0.96
CA GLN A 375 20.30 -33.61 -0.47
C GLN A 375 19.40 -32.80 0.46
N LEU A 376 20.00 -32.00 1.35
CA LEU A 376 19.28 -31.08 2.23
C LEU A 376 18.50 -30.03 1.42
N SER A 377 19.14 -29.41 0.43
CA SER A 377 18.50 -28.39 -0.42
C SER A 377 17.37 -28.95 -1.30
N GLU A 378 17.53 -30.17 -1.82
CA GLU A 378 16.51 -30.86 -2.61
C GLU A 378 15.29 -31.22 -1.75
N ALA A 379 15.51 -31.70 -0.53
CA ALA A 379 14.43 -31.99 0.41
C ALA A 379 13.66 -30.72 0.81
N ALA A 380 14.37 -29.63 1.12
CA ALA A 380 13.75 -28.34 1.44
C ALA A 380 12.91 -27.80 0.27
N ARG A 381 13.45 -27.88 -0.95
CA ARG A 381 12.76 -27.47 -2.17
C ARG A 381 11.47 -28.27 -2.40
N LYS A 382 11.54 -29.59 -2.27
CA LYS A 382 10.38 -30.48 -2.40
C LYS A 382 9.29 -30.14 -1.37
N ILE A 383 9.65 -29.85 -0.12
CA ILE A 383 8.69 -29.44 0.92
C ILE A 383 8.04 -28.11 0.55
N ALA A 384 8.81 -27.10 0.13
CA ALA A 384 8.27 -25.82 -0.30
C ALA A 384 7.32 -25.95 -1.51
N GLU A 385 7.64 -26.82 -2.46
CA GLU A 385 6.77 -27.11 -3.61
C GLU A 385 5.44 -27.72 -3.18
N VAL A 386 5.45 -28.67 -2.25
CA VAL A 386 4.23 -29.25 -1.66
C VAL A 386 3.42 -28.19 -0.90
N GLN A 387 4.09 -27.32 -0.14
CA GLN A 387 3.42 -26.20 0.55
C GLN A 387 2.71 -25.28 -0.44
N ARG A 388 3.38 -24.92 -1.54
CA ARG A 388 2.82 -24.09 -2.61
C ARG A 388 1.65 -24.78 -3.34
N GLU A 389 1.77 -26.07 -3.66
CA GLU A 389 0.67 -26.86 -4.25
C GLU A 389 -0.56 -26.91 -3.33
N CYS A 390 -0.33 -26.91 -2.01
CA CYS A 390 -1.37 -26.84 -1.00
C CYS A 390 -1.91 -25.42 -0.77
N LYS A 391 -1.59 -24.44 -1.62
CA LYS A 391 -2.05 -23.04 -1.56
C LYS A 391 -1.57 -22.27 -0.32
N LEU A 392 -0.40 -22.62 0.21
CA LEU A 392 0.29 -21.76 1.16
C LEU A 392 1.13 -20.72 0.41
N ASP A 393 1.17 -19.50 0.93
CA ASP A 393 1.97 -18.41 0.39
C ASP A 393 3.44 -18.60 0.80
N VAL A 394 4.18 -19.34 -0.01
CA VAL A 394 5.58 -19.71 0.23
C VAL A 394 6.39 -19.47 -1.05
N ASN A 395 7.46 -18.67 -0.93
CA ASN A 395 8.49 -18.58 -1.95
C ASN A 395 9.49 -19.74 -1.76
N VAL A 396 9.65 -20.56 -2.80
CA VAL A 396 10.50 -21.76 -2.75
C VAL A 396 11.96 -21.41 -2.46
N GLU A 397 12.52 -20.40 -3.13
CA GLU A 397 13.93 -20.03 -2.95
C GLU A 397 14.17 -19.44 -1.56
N GLU A 398 13.24 -18.60 -1.09
CA GLU A 398 13.33 -18.01 0.25
C GLU A 398 13.23 -19.07 1.36
N TYR A 399 12.35 -20.06 1.19
CA TYR A 399 12.24 -21.20 2.12
C TYR A 399 13.53 -22.04 2.15
N VAL A 400 14.10 -22.32 0.98
CA VAL A 400 15.38 -23.04 0.89
C VAL A 400 16.50 -22.23 1.55
N GLU A 401 16.65 -20.94 1.24
CA GLU A 401 17.71 -20.09 1.82
C GLU A 401 17.56 -19.93 3.35
N SER A 402 16.33 -19.81 3.85
CA SER A 402 16.06 -19.61 5.28
C SER A 402 16.27 -20.88 6.10
N THR A 403 16.00 -22.05 5.53
CA THR A 403 16.10 -23.34 6.23
C THR A 403 17.47 -24.00 6.03
N CYS A 404 18.12 -23.78 4.89
CA CYS A 404 19.41 -24.35 4.55
C CYS A 404 20.53 -23.32 4.83
N LYS A 405 21.02 -23.29 6.07
CA LYS A 405 22.04 -22.32 6.52
C LYS A 405 23.45 -22.94 6.63
N PRO A 406 24.25 -22.97 5.55
CA PRO A 406 25.52 -23.69 5.55
C PRO A 406 26.68 -22.98 6.30
N TYR A 407 26.41 -21.84 6.96
CA TYR A 407 27.43 -20.95 7.53
C TYR A 407 28.41 -21.63 8.48
N LEU A 408 27.93 -22.60 9.27
CA LEU A 408 28.74 -23.29 10.27
C LEU A 408 29.16 -24.70 9.83
N MET A 409 28.74 -25.17 8.65
CA MET A 409 28.95 -26.56 8.24
C MET A 409 30.43 -26.93 8.23
N ASP A 410 31.30 -26.11 7.63
CA ASP A 410 32.73 -26.42 7.53
C ASP A 410 33.44 -26.36 8.90
N VAL A 411 33.08 -25.34 9.69
CA VAL A 411 33.64 -25.11 11.02
C VAL A 411 33.29 -26.28 11.95
N ILE A 412 32.02 -26.69 11.96
CA ILE A 412 31.54 -27.81 12.80
C ILE A 412 32.14 -29.14 12.32
N TYR A 413 32.29 -29.34 11.01
CA TYR A 413 32.97 -30.52 10.48
C TYR A 413 34.42 -30.60 11.00
N CYS A 414 35.17 -29.50 10.91
CA CYS A 414 36.55 -29.43 11.40
C CYS A 414 36.65 -29.61 12.91
N TRP A 415 35.78 -28.93 13.65
CA TRP A 415 35.72 -28.99 15.11
C TRP A 415 35.42 -30.41 15.58
N SER A 416 34.46 -31.10 14.96
CA SER A 416 34.13 -32.48 15.31
C SER A 416 35.27 -33.47 15.04
N LYS A 417 36.21 -33.12 14.14
CA LYS A 417 37.46 -33.87 13.88
C LYS A 417 38.60 -33.52 14.84
N GLY A 418 38.35 -32.70 15.86
CA GLY A 418 39.34 -32.31 16.86
C GLY A 418 40.29 -31.19 16.40
N ARG A 419 39.93 -30.41 15.38
CA ARG A 419 40.70 -29.21 15.01
C ARG A 419 40.37 -28.05 15.95
N ASP A 420 41.37 -27.25 16.28
CA ASP A 420 41.18 -26.02 17.06
C ASP A 420 40.28 -25.04 16.33
N LEU A 421 39.29 -24.49 17.04
CA LEU A 421 38.35 -23.48 16.53
C LEU A 421 39.06 -22.22 16.00
N TRP A 422 40.31 -21.98 16.42
CA TRP A 422 41.13 -20.80 16.10
C TRP A 422 42.08 -20.98 14.90
N ARG A 423 42.11 -22.16 14.26
CA ARG A 423 42.92 -22.41 13.04
C ARG A 423 42.07 -22.46 11.77
N GLY A 424 41.10 -21.56 11.62
CA GLY A 424 40.60 -21.21 10.29
C GLY A 424 41.71 -20.48 9.53
N ASP A 425 42.10 -20.99 8.36
CA ASP A 425 43.06 -20.40 7.42
C ASP A 425 44.53 -20.27 7.85
N ARG A 426 45.16 -21.40 8.20
CA ARG A 426 46.61 -21.57 7.96
C ARG A 426 46.88 -22.85 7.19
N ASN A 427 46.60 -22.78 5.90
CA ASN A 427 47.24 -23.60 4.87
C ASN A 427 47.40 -22.72 3.62
N ASP A 428 48.25 -21.71 3.77
CA ASP A 428 49.17 -21.20 2.74
C ASP A 428 50.58 -21.24 3.34
#